data_AF-A0A7C8AMJ9-F1
#
_entry.id   AF-A0A7C8AMJ9-F1
#
_cell.length_a   1.000
_cell.length_b   1.000
_cell.length_c   1.000
_cell.angle_alpha   90.00
_cell.angle_beta   90.00
_cell.angle_gamma   90.00
#
_symmetry.space_group_name_H-M   'P 1'
#
loop_
_entity.id
_entity.type
_entity.pdbx_description
1 polymer ?
#
loop_
_entity_poly.entity_id
_entity_poly.type
_entity_poly.pdbx_seq_one_letter_code
_entity_poly.pdbx_strand_id
1 'polypeptide(L)'
;MNQFTFAKQMLDFNRTTFANTFGAMRLFQEQSEKMITTFVEQVDWIPSEGKKAIAEMAATFRKSCSEFKKAVDENFARAEDLFERTDQTQAQ
;
A
#
# COMPACT_ATOMS: atom_id res chain seq x y z
N MET A 1 30.40 -7.39 12.37
CA MET A 1 29.04 -7.27 11.81
C MET A 1 29.04 -7.96 10.47
N ASN A 2 28.23 -9.01 10.29
CA ASN A 2 28.10 -9.73 9.03
C ASN A 2 27.22 -8.89 8.08
N GLN A 3 27.54 -8.89 6.78
CA GLN A 3 26.74 -8.30 5.70
C GLN A 3 25.24 -8.70 5.77
N PHE A 4 24.95 -9.91 6.25
CA PHE A 4 23.59 -10.40 6.47
C PHE A 4 22.81 -9.57 7.51
N THR A 5 23.46 -9.13 8.58
CA THR A 5 22.82 -8.29 9.61
C THR A 5 22.44 -6.92 9.07
N PHE A 6 23.29 -6.32 8.23
CA PHE A 6 23.01 -5.03 7.61
C PHE A 6 21.86 -5.14 6.58
N ALA A 7 21.84 -6.20 5.77
CA ALA A 7 20.75 -6.45 4.82
C ALA A 7 19.40 -6.63 5.51
N LYS A 8 19.34 -7.39 6.62
CA LYS A 8 18.12 -7.57 7.41
C LYS A 8 17.61 -6.26 8.02
N GLN A 9 18.49 -5.46 8.62
CA GLN A 9 18.15 -4.14 9.17
C GLN A 9 17.61 -3.19 8.09
N MET A 10 18.22 -3.20 6.90
CA MET A 10 17.72 -2.42 5.76
C MET A 10 16.34 -2.89 5.30
N LEU A 11 16.08 -4.20 5.29
CA LEU A 11 14.77 -4.75 4.93
C LEU A 11 13.69 -4.29 5.93
N ASP A 12 13.97 -4.42 7.24
CA ASP A 12 13.07 -4.00 8.31
C ASP A 12 12.76 -2.50 8.25
N PHE A 13 13.80 -1.68 7.98
CA PHE A 13 13.65 -0.25 7.76
C PHE A 13 12.72 0.04 6.57
N ASN A 14 12.97 -0.56 5.41
CA ASN A 14 12.15 -0.36 4.21
C ASN A 14 10.70 -0.82 4.43
N ARG A 15 10.48 -1.96 5.09
CA ARG A 15 9.14 -2.46 5.44
C ARG A 15 8.39 -1.45 6.30
N THR A 16 9.04 -0.94 7.34
CA THR A 16 8.45 0.03 8.28
C THR A 16 8.14 1.35 7.58
N THR A 17 9.09 1.88 6.81
CA THR A 17 8.89 3.11 6.02
C THR A 17 7.73 2.94 5.05
N PHE A 18 7.67 1.82 4.31
CA PHE A 18 6.58 1.54 3.40
C PHE A 18 5.22 1.48 4.13
N ALA A 19 5.12 0.76 5.25
CA ALA A 19 3.88 0.64 6.00
C ALA A 19 3.37 2.00 6.48
N ASN A 20 4.27 2.86 6.98
CA ASN A 20 3.93 4.20 7.45
C ASN A 20 3.49 5.12 6.29
N THR A 21 4.27 5.17 5.20
CA THR A 21 3.95 6.00 4.04
C THR A 21 2.67 5.53 3.36
N PHE A 22 2.46 4.22 3.23
CA PHE A 22 1.22 3.66 2.69
C PHE A 22 0.01 4.00 3.57
N GLY A 23 0.16 3.91 4.90
CA GLY A 23 -0.87 4.32 5.85
C GLY A 23 -1.27 5.79 5.68
N ALA A 24 -0.29 6.68 5.55
CA ALA A 24 -0.52 8.12 5.31
C ALA A 24 -1.20 8.37 3.95
N MET A 25 -0.75 7.69 2.89
CA MET A 25 -1.37 7.78 1.56
C MET A 25 -2.84 7.33 1.58
N ARG A 26 -3.15 6.23 2.29
CA ARG A 26 -4.52 5.72 2.42
C ARG A 26 -5.43 6.73 3.13
N LEU A 27 -4.96 7.33 4.23
CA LEU A 27 -5.73 8.37 4.94
C LEU A 27 -6.00 9.59 4.03
N PHE A 28 -5.00 10.03 3.27
CA PHE A 28 -5.15 11.13 2.33
C PHE A 28 -6.16 10.82 1.21
N GLN A 29 -6.09 9.60 0.66
CA GLN A 29 -7.04 9.11 -0.33
C GLN A 29 -8.47 9.09 0.22
N GLU A 30 -8.68 8.51 1.41
CA GLU A 30 -10.00 8.43 2.06
C GLU A 30 -10.61 9.82 2.26
N GLN A 31 -9.81 10.78 2.72
CA GLN A 31 -10.25 12.16 2.90
C GLN A 31 -10.58 12.86 1.57
N SER A 32 -9.77 12.62 0.53
CA SER A 32 -10.00 13.19 -0.80
C SER A 32 -11.26 12.61 -1.45
N GLU A 33 -11.46 11.30 -1.37
CA GLU A 33 -12.66 10.63 -1.87
C GLU A 33 -13.92 11.12 -1.15
N LYS A 34 -13.85 11.31 0.17
CA LYS A 34 -14.95 11.90 0.93
C LYS A 34 -15.27 13.31 0.44
N MET A 35 -14.26 14.16 0.24
CA MET A 35 -14.44 15.52 -0.28
C MET A 35 -15.08 15.52 -1.67
N ILE A 36 -14.57 14.68 -2.57
CA ILE A 36 -15.08 14.54 -3.95
C ILE A 36 -16.53 14.04 -3.93
N THR A 37 -16.83 13.03 -3.11
CA THR A 37 -18.18 12.46 -3.01
C THR A 37 -19.17 13.52 -2.54
N THR A 38 -18.86 14.24 -1.45
CA THR A 38 -19.68 15.35 -0.95
C THR A 38 -19.87 16.43 -2.01
N PHE A 39 -18.81 16.81 -2.73
CA PHE A 39 -18.90 17.84 -3.78
C PHE A 39 -19.82 17.40 -4.93
N VAL A 40 -19.69 16.16 -5.40
CA VAL A 40 -20.49 15.60 -6.50
C VAL A 40 -21.96 15.44 -6.11
N GLU A 41 -22.24 15.16 -4.84
CA GLU A 41 -23.62 15.11 -4.32
C GLU A 41 -24.29 16.49 -4.28
N GLN A 42 -23.52 17.56 -4.03
CA GLN A 42 -24.03 18.92 -3.89
C GLN A 42 -24.27 19.66 -5.21
N VAL A 43 -23.82 19.11 -6.34
CA VAL A 43 -23.94 19.76 -7.64
C VAL A 43 -24.95 19.08 -8.55
N ASP A 44 -25.81 19.90 -9.17
CA ASP A 44 -26.88 19.44 -10.05
C ASP A 44 -26.45 19.27 -11.52
N TRP A 45 -25.29 19.80 -11.89
CA TRP A 45 -24.79 19.77 -13.27
C TRP A 45 -24.08 18.46 -13.65
N ILE A 46 -23.83 17.56 -12.69
CA ILE A 46 -23.26 16.24 -12.95
C ILE A 46 -24.41 15.22 -13.13
N PRO A 47 -24.57 14.63 -14.32
CA PRO A 47 -25.57 13.59 -14.56
C PRO A 47 -25.31 12.33 -13.73
N SER A 48 -26.34 11.51 -13.52
CA SER A 48 -26.26 10.25 -12.76
C SER A 48 -25.15 9.30 -13.26
N GLU A 49 -24.97 9.19 -14.58
CA GLU A 49 -23.90 8.41 -15.22
C GLU A 49 -22.51 8.87 -14.76
N GLY A 50 -22.31 10.19 -14.66
CA GLY A 50 -21.06 10.79 -14.19
C GLY A 50 -20.81 10.53 -12.71
N LYS A 51 -21.86 10.63 -11.88
CA LYS A 51 -21.77 10.28 -10.44
C LYS A 51 -21.37 8.81 -10.27
N LYS A 52 -21.95 7.91 -11.07
CA LYS A 52 -21.60 6.48 -11.09
C LYS A 52 -20.16 6.25 -11.53
N ALA A 53 -19.70 6.89 -12.61
CA ALA A 53 -18.33 6.77 -13.10
C ALA A 53 -17.29 7.22 -12.05
N ILE A 54 -17.57 8.30 -11.31
CA ILE A 54 -16.71 8.78 -10.21
C ILE A 54 -16.63 7.75 -9.07
N ALA A 55 -17.77 7.17 -8.69
CA ALA A 55 -17.82 6.14 -7.65
C ALA A 55 -17.05 4.87 -8.06
N GLU A 56 -17.20 4.42 -9.31
CA GLU A 56 -16.46 3.28 -9.87
C GLU A 56 -14.96 3.56 -9.96
N MET A 57 -14.56 4.78 -10.34
CA MET A 57 -13.16 5.21 -10.36
C MET A 57 -12.55 5.16 -8.96
N ALA A 58 -13.23 5.71 -7.96
CA ALA A 58 -12.79 5.66 -6.57
C ALA A 58 -12.65 4.22 -6.06
N ALA A 59 -13.65 3.36 -6.33
CA ALA A 59 -13.59 1.95 -5.95
C ALA A 59 -12.42 1.21 -6.63
N THR A 60 -12.17 1.48 -7.90
CA THR A 60 -11.05 0.91 -8.66
C THR A 60 -9.72 1.36 -8.06
N PHE A 61 -9.57 2.65 -7.74
CA PHE A 61 -8.35 3.18 -7.14
C PHE A 61 -8.07 2.55 -5.77
N ARG A 62 -9.08 2.44 -4.90
CA ARG A 62 -8.97 1.71 -3.61
C ARG A 62 -8.50 0.26 -3.79
N LYS A 63 -9.10 -0.44 -4.75
CA LYS A 63 -8.73 -1.83 -5.06
C LYS A 63 -7.27 -1.93 -5.50
N SER A 64 -6.85 -1.09 -6.46
CA SER A 64 -5.47 -1.06 -6.95
C SER A 64 -4.46 -0.77 -5.84
N CYS A 65 -4.75 0.17 -4.93
CA CYS A 65 -3.90 0.44 -3.78
C CYS A 65 -3.80 -0.76 -2.82
N SER A 66 -4.93 -1.44 -2.57
CA SER A 66 -4.95 -2.64 -1.73
C SER A 66 -4.14 -3.79 -2.33
N GLU A 67 -4.29 -4.03 -3.63
CA GLU A 67 -3.53 -5.04 -4.37
C GLU A 67 -2.02 -4.73 -4.39
N PHE A 68 -1.66 -3.46 -4.58
CA PHE A 68 -0.27 -3.01 -4.50
C PHE A 68 0.34 -3.26 -3.11
N LYS A 69 -0.38 -2.90 -2.03
CA LYS A 69 0.08 -3.17 -0.67
C LYS A 69 0.30 -4.65 -0.44
N LYS A 70 -0.66 -5.48 -0.86
CA LYS A 70 -0.57 -6.94 -0.74
C LYS A 70 0.68 -7.48 -1.45
N ALA A 71 0.93 -7.05 -2.68
CA ALA A 71 2.11 -7.47 -3.44
C ALA A 71 3.43 -7.07 -2.74
N VAL A 72 3.48 -5.85 -2.18
CA VAL A 72 4.66 -5.39 -1.42
C VAL A 72 4.86 -6.19 -0.13
N ASP A 73 3.79 -6.41 0.65
CA ASP A 73 3.85 -7.20 1.88
C ASP A 73 4.32 -8.65 1.61
N GLU A 74 3.82 -9.27 0.54
CA GLU A 74 4.23 -10.61 0.10
C GLU A 74 5.71 -10.65 -0.29
N ASN A 75 6.21 -9.60 -0.97
CA ASN A 75 7.62 -9.52 -1.35
C ASN A 75 8.54 -9.34 -0.13
N PHE A 76 8.14 -8.54 0.87
CA PHE A 76 8.87 -8.44 2.13
C PHE A 76 8.90 -9.78 2.88
N ALA A 77 7.78 -10.49 2.95
CA ALA A 77 7.72 -11.81 3.59
C ALA A 77 8.62 -12.84 2.89
N ARG A 78 8.66 -12.84 1.54
CA ARG A 78 9.57 -13.70 0.76
C ARG A 78 11.03 -13.36 1.01
N ALA A 79 11.37 -12.07 1.10
CA ALA A 79 12.73 -11.64 1.39
C ALA A 79 13.16 -12.08 2.80
N GLU A 80 12.27 -11.96 3.80
CA GLU A 80 12.50 -12.46 5.16
C GLU A 80 12.78 -13.98 5.17
N ASP A 81 11.95 -14.79 4.50
CA ASP A 81 12.16 -16.24 4.39
C ASP A 81 13.53 -16.60 3.78
N LEU A 82 13.93 -15.89 2.71
CA LEU A 82 15.23 -16.10 2.07
C LEU A 82 16.39 -15.79 3.02
N PHE A 83 16.30 -14.69 3.79
CA PHE A 83 17.35 -14.34 4.75
C PHE A 83 17.41 -15.33 5.91
N GLU A 84 16.27 -15.78 6.44
CA GLU A 84 16.22 -16.78 7.51
C GLU A 84 16.81 -18.14 7.08
N ARG A 85 16.48 -18.60 5.87
CA ARG A 85 17.05 -19.84 5.31
C ARG A 85 18.55 -19.74 5.09
N THR A 86 19.04 -18.55 4.68
CA THR A 86 20.47 -18.35 4.45
C THR A 86 21.26 -18.27 5.75
N ASP A 87 20.70 -17.66 6.80
CA ASP A 87 21.28 -17.65 8.15
C ASP A 87 21.40 -19.07 8.72
N GLN A 88 20.38 -19.93 8.52
CA GLN A 88 20.40 -21.33 8.95
C GLN A 88 21.44 -22.17 8.20
N THR A 89 21.66 -21.89 6.91
CA THR A 89 22.65 -22.61 6.08
C THR A 89 24.09 -22.21 6.43
N GLN A 90 24.33 -20.98 6.89
CA GLN A 90 25.66 -20.52 7.33
C GLN A 90 26.00 -20.92 8.78
N ALA A 91 25.00 -21.35 9.56
CA ALA A 91 25.18 -21.81 10.94
C ALA A 91 25.46 -23.34 11.06
N GLN A 92 25.45 -24.07 9.94
CA GLN A 92 25.85 -25.48 9.81
C GLN A 92 27.26 -25.60 9.24
#